data_AF-A0A368TKH0-F1
#
_entry.id   AF-A0A368TKH0-F1
#
_cell.length_a   1.000
_cell.length_b   1.000
_cell.length_c   1.000
_cell.angle_alpha   90.00
_cell.angle_beta   90.00
_cell.angle_gamma   90.00
#
_symmetry.space_group_name_H-M   'P 1'
#
loop_
_entity.id
_entity.type
_entity.pdbx_description
1 polymer ?
#
loop_
_entity_poly.entity_id
_entity_poly.type
_entity_poly.pdbx_seq_one_letter_code
_entity_poly.pdbx_strand_id
1 'polypeptide(L)' 'MRIEVDVGISFAVVITKRSFEDLALRDGMLVYITFKASAVHVF' A
#
# COMPACT_ATOMS: atom_id res chain seq x y z
N MET A 1 -8.99 4.80 3.34
CA MET A 1 -7.98 5.85 3.12
C MET A 1 -7.05 5.39 2.01
N ARG A 2 -6.67 6.28 1.10
CA ARG A 2 -5.73 5.98 0.00
C ARG A 2 -4.34 6.49 0.40
N ILE A 3 -3.32 5.66 0.22
CA ILE A 3 -1.92 6.02 0.40
C ILE A 3 -1.14 5.70 -0.87
N GLU A 4 -0.02 6.37 -1.09
CA GLU A 4 0.90 6.09 -2.19
C GLU A 4 2.18 5.46 -1.64
N VAL A 5 2.64 4.40 -2.30
CA VAL A 5 3.85 3.68 -1.94
C VAL A 5 4.77 3.63 -3.16
N ASP A 6 5.98 4.12 -2.98
CA ASP A 6 7.02 4.07 -4.00
C ASP A 6 7.85 2.79 -3.86
N VAL A 7 7.89 1.98 -4.91
CA VAL A 7 8.74 0.78 -5.04
C VAL A 7 9.55 0.79 -6.34
N GLY A 8 9.84 1.98 -6.89
CA GLY A 8 10.35 2.19 -8.25
C GLY A 8 9.25 2.45 -9.28
N ILE A 9 8.00 2.16 -8.91
CA ILE A 9 6.76 2.65 -9.52
C ILE A 9 5.77 3.00 -8.39
N SER A 10 4.88 3.96 -8.61
CA SER A 10 3.92 4.39 -7.60
C SER A 10 2.71 3.44 -7.54
N PHE A 11 2.47 2.84 -6.38
CA PHE A 11 1.27 2.05 -6.08
C PHE A 11 0.29 2.86 -5.23
N ALA A 12 -0.95 2.95 -5.70
CA ALA A 12 -2.06 3.43 -4.89
C ALA A 12 -2.64 2.28 -4.07
N VAL A 13 -2.52 2.34 -2.74
CA VAL A 13 -3.02 1.31 -1.83
C VAL A 13 -4.18 1.87 -1.01
N VAL A 14 -5.25 1.09 -0.88
CA VAL A 14 -6.39 1.45 -0.04
C VAL A 14 -6.37 0.61 1.23
N ILE A 15 -6.32 1.29 2.37
CA ILE A 15 -6.37 0.67 3.70
C ILE A 15 -7.45 1.33 4.56
N THR A 16 -7.84 0.65 5.64
CA THR A 16 -8.75 1.24 6.62
C THR A 16 -8.01 2.30 7.45
N LYS A 17 -8.76 3.27 8.02
CA LYS A 17 -8.18 4.26 8.94
C LYS A 17 -7.53 3.58 10.15
N ARG A 18 -8.20 2.56 10.70
CA ARG A 18 -7.70 1.76 11.81
C ARG A 18 -6.36 1.08 11.49
N SER A 19 -6.22 0.46 10.32
CA SER A 19 -4.95 -0.16 9.93
C SER A 19 -3.81 0.86 9.80
N PHE A 20 -4.09 2.07 9.32
CA PHE A 20 -3.08 3.13 9.24
C PHE A 20 -2.58 3.54 10.63
N GLU A 21 -3.49 3.67 11.60
CA GLU A 21 -3.19 4.00 12.99
C GLU A 21 -2.47 2.86 13.72
N ASP A 22 -2.99 1.63 13.61
CA ASP A 22 -2.45 0.43 14.26
C ASP A 22 -1.02 0.11 13.78
N LEU A 23 -0.73 0.35 12.49
CA LEU A 23 0.61 0.20 11.90
C LEU A 23 1.50 1.43 12.12
N ALA A 24 0.96 2.51 12.70
CA ALA A 24 1.63 3.78 12.92
C ALA A 24 2.35 4.29 11.66
N LEU A 25 1.72 4.15 10.49
CA LEU A 25 2.31 4.50 9.19
C LEU A 25 2.61 6.00 9.13
N ARG A 26 3.74 6.33 8.52
CA ARG A 26 4.24 7.70 8.34
C ARG A 26 4.92 7.80 6.99
N ASP A 27 4.95 9.02 6.45
CA ASP A 27 5.67 9.29 5.20
C ASP A 27 7.16 8.95 5.36
N GLY A 28 7.74 8.33 4.32
CA GLY A 28 9.14 7.89 4.31
C GLY A 28 9.42 6.60 5.09
N MET A 29 8.42 5.99 5.72
CA MET A 29 8.59 4.67 6.36
C MET A 29 8.79 3.59 5.30
N LEU A 30 9.75 2.69 5.55
CA LEU A 30 9.91 1.47 4.75
C LEU A 30 8.76 0.50 5.06
N VAL A 31 8.08 0.06 4.01
CA VAL A 31 6.91 -0.82 4.12
C VAL A 31 7.01 -1.97 3.12
N TYR A 32 6.28 -3.04 3.39
CA TYR A 32 6.04 -4.12 2.45
C TYR A 32 4.58 -4.06 1.99
N ILE A 33 4.37 -3.97 0.68
CA ILE A 33 3.04 -4.15 0.07
C ILE A 33 2.91 -5.57 -0.45
N THR A 34 1.73 -6.16 -0.26
CA THR A 34 1.41 -7.49 -0.78
C THR A 34 0.06 -7.44 -1.49
N PHE A 35 -0.06 -8.21 -2.57
CA PHE A 35 -1.31 -8.37 -3.31
C PHE A 35 -1.43 -9.81 -3.81
N LYS A 36 -2.66 -10.25 -4.08
CA LYS A 36 -2.92 -11.57 -4.66
C LYS A 36 -2.58 -11.54 -6.14
N ALA A 37 -1.73 -12.45 -6.61
CA ALA A 37 -1.37 -12.55 -8.02
C ALA A 37 -2.58 -12.74 -8.93
N SER A 38 -3.57 -13.53 -8.49
CA SER A 38 -4.82 -13.77 -9.24
C SER A 38 -5.73 -12.55 -9.36
N ALA A 39 -5.46 -11.46 -8.64
CA ALA A 39 -6.20 -10.20 -8.73
C ALA A 39 -5.54 -9.19 -9.67
N VAL A 40 -4.40 -9.54 -10.30
CA VAL A 40 -3.73 -8.71 -11.29
C VAL A 40 -4.26 -9.04 -12.68
N HIS A 41 -4.70 -8.02 -13.40
CA HIS A 41 -5.03 -8.12 -14.81
C HIS A 41 -3.82 -7.72 -15.65
N VAL A 42 -3.44 -8.58 -16.60
CA VAL A 42 -2.31 -8.34 -17.53
C VAL A 42 -2.89 -8.07 -18.91
N PHE A 43 -2.45 -6.98 -19.54
CA PHE A 43 -2.83 -6.58 -20.90
C PHE A 43 -1.69 -6.86 -21.87
#